data_AF-A0A5C8KCR9-F1
#
_entry.id   AF-A0A5C8KCR9-F1
#
_cell.length_a   1.000
_cell.length_b   1.000
_cell.length_c   1.000
_cell.angle_alpha   90.00
_cell.angle_beta   90.00
_cell.angle_gamma   90.00
#
_symmetry.space_group_name_H-M   'P 1'
#
loop_
_entity.id
_entity.type
_entity.pdbx_description
1 polymer ?
#
loop_
_entity_poly.entity_id
_entity_poly.type
_entity_poly.pdbx_seq_one_letter_code
_entity_poly.pdbx_strand_id
1 'polypeptide(L)'
;MGACTNSEGIPEESDSDLLDAIEADAASADTAGEGELALPKKEYDGQLLAQVVFDSVDYIVSPEQLLQPFIQEFGDGTVVDKVMIRKVQEDKGSKPAYYVVGIGLLNGAFRSMALPLDVASDNSLYLSTQATKYICNGNTSCGFCFFTFKGNEIVGCSCDTNQQADPNQCKQQVTEGNMLLKRGVKLRRYRDLTEG
;
A
#
# COMPACT_ATOMS: atom_id res chain seq x y z
N MET A 1 -15.80 42.56 56.32
CA MET A 1 -15.60 42.98 54.91
C MET A 1 -15.91 41.75 54.08
N GLY A 2 -17.16 41.47 53.67
CA GLY A 2 -17.93 42.15 52.61
C GLY A 2 -17.36 41.76 51.24
N ALA A 3 -18.09 41.27 50.22
CA ALA A 3 -19.44 40.76 50.03
C ALA A 3 -19.43 40.14 48.61
N CYS A 4 -20.03 38.97 48.38
CA CYS A 4 -20.40 38.49 47.05
C CYS A 4 -21.91 38.27 47.02
N THR A 5 -22.62 39.24 46.45
CA THR A 5 -24.00 39.19 45.94
C THR A 5 -23.88 39.04 44.41
N ASN A 6 -24.76 38.44 43.62
CA ASN A 6 -26.08 37.81 43.74
C ASN A 6 -26.31 37.11 42.36
N SER A 7 -26.87 35.88 42.30
CA SER A 7 -28.18 35.50 41.70
C SER A 7 -28.44 36.02 40.26
N GLU A 8 -28.81 35.20 39.28
CA GLU A 8 -30.15 34.66 38.94
C GLU A 8 -29.94 33.75 37.71
N GLY A 9 -30.70 32.73 37.31
CA GLY A 9 -32.02 32.18 37.61
C GLY A 9 -32.33 31.12 36.50
N ILE A 10 -32.99 30.03 36.88
CA ILE A 10 -33.44 28.88 36.04
C ILE A 10 -34.79 29.25 35.36
N PRO A 11 -35.23 28.66 34.21
CA PRO A 11 -35.96 27.38 34.17
C PRO A 11 -35.60 26.52 32.91
N GLU A 12 -35.57 25.18 32.95
CA GLU A 12 -36.65 24.17 32.97
C GLU A 12 -37.57 24.08 31.72
N GLU A 13 -37.55 22.85 31.16
CA GLU A 13 -38.59 22.12 30.40
C GLU A 13 -38.95 22.53 28.97
N SER A 14 -38.91 21.57 28.03
CA SER A 14 -40.13 20.88 27.54
C SER A 14 -39.87 19.94 26.37
N ASP A 15 -40.53 18.77 26.46
CA ASP A 15 -40.73 17.75 25.45
C ASP A 15 -41.36 18.26 24.15
N SER A 16 -41.09 17.58 23.04
CA SER A 16 -42.09 17.37 21.99
C SER A 16 -41.76 16.15 21.13
N ASP A 17 -42.65 15.18 21.25
CA ASP A 17 -42.88 14.06 20.36
C ASP A 17 -43.29 14.49 18.93
N LEU A 18 -43.41 13.45 18.09
CA LEU A 18 -44.12 13.38 16.80
C LEU A 18 -43.43 13.99 15.57
N LEU A 19 -43.06 13.11 14.64
CA LEU A 19 -43.89 12.87 13.45
C LEU A 19 -43.61 11.48 12.85
N ASP A 20 -44.61 10.63 12.99
CA ASP A 20 -44.86 9.43 12.20
C ASP A 20 -45.35 9.76 10.79
N ALA A 21 -45.29 8.72 9.95
CA ALA A 21 -46.02 8.49 8.69
C ALA A 21 -45.44 9.11 7.41
N ILE A 22 -44.89 8.24 6.54
CA ILE A 22 -45.55 7.89 5.26
C ILE A 22 -45.43 6.38 5.02
N GLU A 23 -46.60 5.78 4.80
CA GLU A 23 -46.96 4.40 4.44
C GLU A 23 -46.31 3.94 3.12
N ALA A 24 -45.83 2.70 3.04
CA ALA A 24 -46.49 1.54 2.46
C ALA A 24 -47.02 1.74 1.03
N ASP A 25 -46.34 1.15 0.04
CA ASP A 25 -47.01 0.56 -1.09
C ASP A 25 -46.43 -0.82 -1.37
N ALA A 26 -47.34 -1.77 -1.53
CA ALA A 26 -47.09 -3.20 -1.56
C ALA A 26 -47.30 -3.74 -2.97
N ALA A 27 -46.61 -4.86 -3.21
CA ALA A 27 -46.88 -5.87 -4.23
C ALA A 27 -46.40 -5.60 -5.67
N SER A 28 -45.41 -6.40 -6.08
CA SER A 28 -45.77 -7.63 -6.81
C SER A 28 -44.67 -8.68 -6.64
N ALA A 29 -45.13 -9.92 -6.47
CA ALA A 29 -44.32 -11.11 -6.35
C ALA A 29 -43.61 -11.46 -7.66
N ASP A 30 -42.40 -11.99 -7.59
CA ASP A 30 -42.11 -13.24 -8.28
C ASP A 30 -40.78 -13.88 -7.82
N THR A 31 -40.87 -15.20 -7.66
CA THR A 31 -39.79 -16.19 -7.75
C THR A 31 -38.80 -16.34 -6.58
N ALA A 32 -38.99 -17.47 -5.88
CA ALA A 32 -37.99 -18.13 -5.06
C ALA A 32 -36.71 -18.43 -5.85
N GLY A 33 -35.59 -17.95 -5.33
CA GLY A 33 -34.25 -18.34 -5.77
C GLY A 33 -33.30 -18.08 -4.61
N GLU A 34 -32.63 -19.14 -4.15
CA GLU A 34 -31.63 -19.13 -3.09
C GLU A 34 -30.50 -18.16 -3.47
N GLY A 35 -30.59 -16.92 -2.98
CA GLY A 35 -29.56 -15.91 -3.11
C GLY A 35 -28.70 -15.93 -1.86
N GLU A 36 -27.63 -16.71 -1.88
CA GLU A 36 -26.50 -16.51 -0.98
C GLU A 36 -26.19 -15.01 -0.93
N LEU A 37 -26.22 -14.43 0.28
CA LEU A 37 -25.85 -13.05 0.56
C LEU A 37 -24.36 -12.87 0.21
N ALA A 38 -24.06 -12.76 -1.08
CA ALA A 38 -22.78 -12.31 -1.56
C ALA A 38 -22.71 -10.82 -1.20
N LEU A 39 -22.11 -10.55 -0.02
CA LEU A 39 -21.57 -9.25 0.31
C LEU A 39 -20.90 -8.69 -0.96
N PRO A 40 -21.17 -7.43 -1.35
CA PRO A 40 -20.53 -6.86 -2.52
C PRO A 40 -19.02 -7.01 -2.31
N LYS A 41 -18.39 -7.90 -3.10
CA LYS A 41 -16.94 -8.02 -3.17
C LYS A 41 -16.48 -6.65 -3.60
N LYS A 42 -16.01 -5.85 -2.63
CA LYS A 42 -15.43 -4.54 -2.89
C LYS A 42 -14.31 -4.80 -3.88
N GLU A 43 -14.54 -4.41 -5.12
CA GLU A 43 -13.65 -4.72 -6.23
C GLU A 43 -12.35 -3.98 -5.95
N TYR A 44 -11.35 -4.75 -5.53
CA TYR A 44 -10.05 -4.20 -5.21
C TYR A 44 -9.34 -3.90 -6.53
N ASP A 45 -9.01 -2.64 -6.81
CA ASP A 45 -8.27 -2.21 -8.01
C ASP A 45 -6.78 -2.58 -7.92
N GLY A 46 -6.47 -3.77 -7.39
CA GLY A 46 -5.10 -4.20 -7.15
C GLY A 46 -4.92 -5.70 -7.32
N GLN A 47 -3.72 -6.06 -7.71
CA GLN A 47 -3.36 -7.44 -8.00
C GLN A 47 -2.79 -8.12 -6.77
N LEU A 48 -3.23 -9.35 -6.50
CA LEU A 48 -2.65 -10.21 -5.49
C LEU A 48 -1.25 -10.65 -5.90
N LEU A 49 -0.23 -10.28 -5.10
CA LEU A 49 1.16 -10.63 -5.38
C LEU A 49 1.69 -11.73 -4.44
N ALA A 50 1.26 -11.71 -3.19
CA ALA A 50 1.75 -12.62 -2.16
C ALA A 50 0.75 -12.73 -1.01
N GLN A 51 1.01 -13.62 -0.07
CA GLN A 51 0.29 -13.72 1.19
C GLN A 51 1.29 -13.84 2.33
N VAL A 52 0.97 -13.28 3.49
CA VAL A 52 1.76 -13.49 4.71
C VAL A 52 1.28 -14.76 5.38
N VAL A 53 2.18 -15.73 5.53
CA VAL A 53 1.92 -17.00 6.21
C VAL A 53 2.86 -17.06 7.42
N PHE A 54 2.25 -17.04 8.61
CA PHE A 54 2.94 -16.83 9.89
C PHE A 54 3.73 -15.51 9.92
N ASP A 55 5.03 -15.56 9.63
CA ASP A 55 5.93 -14.40 9.59
C ASP A 55 6.76 -14.35 8.29
N SER A 56 6.40 -15.19 7.31
CA SER A 56 7.06 -15.27 6.02
C SER A 56 6.11 -14.85 4.90
N VAL A 57 6.68 -14.28 3.83
CA VAL A 57 5.93 -13.90 2.64
C VAL A 57 5.94 -15.07 1.67
N ASP A 58 4.77 -15.64 1.41
CA ASP A 58 4.55 -16.65 0.38
C ASP A 58 4.17 -15.97 -0.94
N TYR A 59 4.98 -16.18 -1.97
CA TYR A 59 4.81 -15.52 -3.26
C TYR A 59 3.74 -16.24 -4.09
N ILE A 60 2.65 -15.52 -4.37
CA ILE A 60 1.60 -16.02 -5.28
C ILE A 60 2.02 -15.76 -6.72
N VAL A 61 2.70 -14.64 -6.98
CA VAL A 61 3.34 -14.32 -8.26
C VAL A 61 4.85 -14.41 -8.10
N SER A 62 5.53 -15.07 -9.04
CA SER A 62 7.00 -15.13 -9.05
C SER A 62 7.62 -13.73 -9.10
N PRO A 63 8.61 -13.40 -8.28
CA PRO A 63 9.38 -12.15 -8.40
C PRO A 63 9.97 -11.95 -9.81
N GLU A 64 10.35 -13.03 -10.50
CA GLU A 64 10.92 -12.98 -11.85
C GLU A 64 9.93 -12.41 -12.88
N GLN A 65 8.64 -12.70 -12.71
CA GLN A 65 7.59 -12.16 -13.59
C GLN A 65 7.41 -10.65 -13.39
N LEU A 66 7.85 -10.10 -12.27
CA LEU A 66 7.77 -8.68 -11.95
C LEU A 66 8.98 -7.89 -12.47
N LEU A 67 10.08 -8.54 -12.89
CA LEU A 67 11.27 -7.87 -13.41
C LEU A 67 10.95 -6.98 -14.62
N GLN A 68 10.28 -7.54 -15.63
CA GLN A 68 9.92 -6.81 -16.85
C GLN A 68 8.95 -5.64 -16.58
N PRO A 69 7.86 -5.84 -15.80
CA PRO A 69 7.03 -4.74 -15.33
C PRO A 69 7.81 -3.61 -14.65
N PHE A 70 8.76 -3.93 -13.77
CA PHE A 70 9.58 -2.91 -13.11
C PHE A 70 10.49 -2.16 -14.11
N ILE A 71 11.13 -2.85 -15.06
CA ILE A 71 11.94 -2.20 -16.11
C ILE A 71 11.09 -1.21 -16.91
N GLN A 72 9.87 -1.60 -17.27
CA GLN A 72 8.94 -0.71 -17.98
C GLN A 72 8.49 0.48 -17.11
N GLU A 73 8.29 0.25 -15.82
CA GLU A 73 7.87 1.30 -14.87
C GLU A 73 8.96 2.35 -14.62
N PHE A 74 10.24 1.95 -14.67
CA PHE A 74 11.37 2.88 -14.67
C PHE A 74 11.41 3.70 -15.96
N GLY A 75 11.27 3.05 -17.12
CA GLY A 75 11.11 3.72 -18.41
C GLY A 75 12.29 4.56 -18.91
N ASP A 76 13.42 4.55 -18.20
CA ASP A 76 14.59 5.41 -18.44
C ASP A 76 15.85 4.63 -18.84
N GLY A 77 15.71 3.32 -19.09
CA GLY A 77 16.82 2.41 -19.40
C GLY A 77 17.38 1.67 -18.18
N THR A 78 16.77 1.83 -17.00
CA THR A 78 17.15 1.04 -15.81
C THR A 78 16.90 -0.44 -16.05
N VAL A 79 17.94 -1.26 -15.85
CA VAL A 79 17.83 -2.73 -15.90
C VAL A 79 17.63 -3.24 -14.48
N VAL A 80 16.49 -3.90 -14.25
CA VAL A 80 16.14 -4.48 -12.94
C VAL A 80 16.54 -5.95 -12.95
N ASP A 81 17.33 -6.33 -11.97
CA ASP A 81 17.87 -7.69 -11.81
C ASP A 81 17.26 -8.43 -10.62
N LYS A 82 16.65 -7.69 -9.69
CA LYS A 82 16.05 -8.27 -8.48
C LYS A 82 14.75 -7.58 -8.10
N VAL A 83 13.73 -8.38 -7.81
CA VAL A 83 12.48 -7.94 -7.20
C VAL A 83 12.25 -8.75 -5.93
N MET A 84 11.77 -8.10 -4.87
CA MET A 84 11.43 -8.77 -3.62
C MET A 84 10.35 -7.99 -2.86
N ILE A 85 9.60 -8.69 -2.03
CA ILE A 85 8.71 -8.06 -1.05
C ILE A 85 9.47 -7.93 0.26
N ARG A 86 9.48 -6.71 0.81
CA ARG A 86 10.15 -6.38 2.07
C ARG A 86 9.13 -5.98 3.12
N LYS A 87 9.18 -6.67 4.26
CA LYS A 87 8.48 -6.30 5.49
C LYS A 87 9.23 -5.17 6.17
N VAL A 88 8.50 -4.14 6.59
CA VAL A 88 9.01 -3.00 7.35
C VAL A 88 8.16 -2.86 8.60
N GLN A 89 8.81 -2.90 9.75
CA GLN A 89 8.16 -2.82 11.04
C GLN A 89 9.14 -2.14 12.00
N GLU A 90 8.80 -0.95 12.48
CA GLU A 90 9.64 -0.21 13.44
C GLU A 90 9.72 -0.94 14.79
N ASP A 91 8.57 -1.35 15.33
CA ASP A 91 8.45 -2.00 16.64
C ASP A 91 7.58 -3.24 16.56
N LYS A 92 7.83 -4.22 17.43
CA LYS A 92 7.00 -5.45 17.50
C LYS A 92 5.51 -5.19 17.76
N GLY A 93 5.17 -4.02 18.30
CA GLY A 93 3.79 -3.58 18.55
C GLY A 93 3.13 -2.83 17.39
N SER A 94 3.89 -2.37 16.38
CA SER A 94 3.34 -1.66 15.23
C SER A 94 2.88 -2.64 14.14
N LYS A 95 1.83 -2.27 13.40
CA LYS A 95 1.37 -3.09 12.26
C LYS A 95 2.44 -3.10 11.17
N PRO A 96 2.88 -4.26 10.67
CA PRO A 96 3.89 -4.30 9.62
C PRO A 96 3.36 -3.68 8.31
N ALA A 97 4.21 -2.91 7.62
CA ALA A 97 3.99 -2.54 6.24
C ALA A 97 4.80 -3.45 5.32
N TYR A 98 4.30 -3.64 4.10
CA TYR A 98 4.97 -4.44 3.08
C TYR A 98 5.19 -3.58 1.85
N TYR A 99 6.36 -3.72 1.24
CA TYR A 99 6.73 -3.02 0.02
C TYR A 99 7.21 -4.03 -1.00
N VAL A 100 6.72 -3.94 -2.24
CA VAL A 100 7.39 -4.60 -3.37
C VAL A 100 8.50 -3.68 -3.86
N VAL A 101 9.72 -4.20 -3.89
CA VAL A 101 10.93 -3.44 -4.19
C VAL A 101 11.60 -4.05 -5.42
N GLY A 102 11.75 -3.24 -6.45
CA GLY A 102 12.58 -3.53 -7.62
C GLY A 102 13.93 -2.85 -7.49
N ILE A 103 15.00 -3.58 -7.74
CA ILE A 103 16.39 -3.14 -7.69
C ILE A 103 17.00 -3.29 -9.07
N GLY A 104 17.73 -2.26 -9.51
CA GLY A 104 18.39 -2.26 -10.80
C GLY A 104 19.54 -1.27 -10.91
N LEU A 105 20.06 -1.17 -12.12
CA LEU A 105 21.17 -0.29 -12.48
C LEU A 105 20.80 0.59 -13.67
N LEU A 106 21.20 1.86 -13.60
CA LEU A 106 21.20 2.77 -14.73
C LEU A 106 22.59 3.38 -14.89
N ASN A 107 23.23 3.17 -16.04
CA ASN A 107 24.58 3.66 -16.33
C ASN A 107 25.62 3.30 -15.23
N GLY A 108 25.49 2.11 -14.64
CA GLY A 108 26.36 1.64 -13.56
C GLY A 108 26.05 2.20 -12.17
N ALA A 109 25.06 3.07 -12.03
CA ALA A 109 24.60 3.58 -10.74
C ALA A 109 23.35 2.83 -10.25
N PHE A 110 23.28 2.64 -8.93
CA PHE A 110 22.19 1.91 -8.28
C PHE A 110 20.85 2.67 -8.35
N ARG A 111 19.79 1.94 -8.68
CA ARG A 111 18.42 2.43 -8.58
C ARG A 111 17.52 1.43 -7.88
N SER A 112 16.65 1.94 -7.04
CA SER A 112 15.60 1.13 -6.42
C SER A 112 14.26 1.82 -6.52
N MET A 113 13.22 1.03 -6.67
CA MET A 113 11.84 1.47 -6.67
C MET A 113 11.08 0.65 -5.65
N ALA A 114 10.34 1.30 -4.77
CA ALA A 114 9.48 0.67 -3.78
C ALA A 114 8.03 1.13 -4.01
N LEU A 115 7.11 0.18 -3.94
CA LEU A 115 5.68 0.39 -3.99
C LEU A 115 5.04 -0.25 -2.74
N PRO A 116 4.22 0.48 -1.98
CA PRO A 116 3.53 -0.08 -0.83
C PRO A 116 2.52 -1.14 -1.28
N LEU A 117 2.39 -2.19 -0.48
CA LEU A 117 1.40 -3.24 -0.64
C LEU A 117 0.33 -3.09 0.44
N ASP A 118 -0.90 -3.28 0.01
CA ASP A 118 -2.06 -3.26 0.88
C ASP A 118 -2.27 -4.64 1.48
N VAL A 119 -2.36 -4.68 2.81
CA VAL A 119 -2.58 -5.91 3.56
C VAL A 119 -4.07 -6.06 3.81
N ALA A 120 -4.67 -7.07 3.20
CA ALA A 120 -6.07 -7.43 3.46
C ALA A 120 -6.22 -8.18 4.80
N SER A 121 -7.47 -8.32 5.26
CA SER A 121 -7.79 -8.97 6.54
C SER A 121 -7.42 -10.45 6.61
N ASP A 122 -7.24 -11.09 5.46
CA ASP A 122 -6.80 -12.48 5.27
C ASP A 122 -5.27 -12.61 5.10
N ASN A 123 -4.53 -11.53 5.39
CA ASN A 123 -3.07 -11.40 5.21
C ASN A 123 -2.59 -11.47 3.76
N SER A 124 -3.50 -11.35 2.79
CA SER A 124 -3.15 -11.24 1.37
C SER A 124 -2.54 -9.86 1.07
N LEU A 125 -1.49 -9.84 0.26
CA LEU A 125 -0.74 -8.64 -0.13
C LEU A 125 -1.11 -8.24 -1.56
N TYR A 126 -1.75 -7.09 -1.69
CA TYR A 126 -2.18 -6.55 -2.97
C TYR A 126 -1.36 -5.34 -3.37
N LEU A 127 -1.09 -5.19 -4.66
CA LEU A 127 -0.54 -3.96 -5.23
C LEU A 127 -1.67 -3.17 -5.89
N SER A 128 -2.04 -2.04 -5.31
CA SER A 128 -2.99 -1.09 -5.90
C SER A 128 -2.38 -0.34 -7.08
N THR A 129 -3.17 -0.05 -8.13
CA THR A 129 -2.70 0.80 -9.23
C THR A 129 -2.47 2.26 -8.84
N GLN A 130 -3.02 2.67 -7.70
CA GLN A 130 -2.90 4.01 -7.13
C GLN A 130 -1.76 4.10 -6.11
N ALA A 131 -1.06 2.99 -5.83
CA ALA A 131 0.03 2.97 -4.87
C ALA A 131 1.13 3.97 -5.25
N THR A 132 1.58 4.75 -4.27
CA THR A 132 2.65 5.74 -4.42
C THR A 132 3.97 5.05 -4.74
N LYS A 133 4.63 5.53 -5.79
CA LYS A 133 5.92 5.07 -6.25
C LYS A 133 7.04 5.88 -5.63
N TYR A 134 7.93 5.18 -4.91
CA TYR A 134 9.14 5.76 -4.33
C TYR A 134 10.35 5.27 -5.11
N ILE A 135 11.11 6.18 -5.70
CA ILE A 135 12.33 5.86 -6.44
C ILE A 135 13.53 6.46 -5.71
N CYS A 136 14.55 5.64 -5.53
CA CYS A 136 15.83 6.02 -4.99
C CYS A 136 16.87 6.00 -6.10
N ASN A 137 17.42 7.16 -6.44
CA ASN A 137 18.46 7.28 -7.45
C ASN A 137 19.81 7.49 -6.78
N GLY A 138 20.69 6.50 -6.91
CA GLY A 138 22.08 6.65 -6.53
C GLY A 138 22.90 7.35 -7.60
N ASN A 139 23.96 8.01 -7.17
CA ASN A 139 25.05 8.43 -8.03
C ASN A 139 26.12 7.33 -8.10
N THR A 140 27.05 7.40 -9.06
CA THR A 140 28.17 6.46 -9.20
C THR A 140 29.13 6.46 -8.00
N SER A 141 29.08 7.50 -7.16
CA SER A 141 29.87 7.60 -5.93
C SER A 141 29.27 6.85 -4.74
N CYS A 142 28.02 6.39 -4.85
CA CYS A 142 27.35 5.61 -3.82
C CYS A 142 27.20 4.16 -4.27
N GLY A 143 27.78 3.22 -3.53
CA GLY A 143 27.69 1.80 -3.86
C GLY A 143 26.25 1.27 -3.79
N PHE A 144 25.47 1.72 -2.81
CA PHE A 144 24.08 1.30 -2.62
C PHE A 144 23.27 2.36 -1.89
N CYS A 145 22.08 2.69 -2.40
CA CYS A 145 21.14 3.58 -1.72
C CYS A 145 20.02 2.78 -1.05
N PHE A 146 19.82 3.00 0.24
CA PHE A 146 18.74 2.43 1.02
C PHE A 146 17.60 3.43 1.21
N PHE A 147 16.39 2.92 1.32
CA PHE A 147 15.25 3.72 1.76
C PHE A 147 15.37 4.01 3.26
N THR A 148 15.13 5.26 3.63
CA THR A 148 15.00 5.70 5.01
C THR A 148 13.53 5.63 5.40
N PHE A 149 13.26 5.04 6.55
CA PHE A 149 11.91 4.88 7.08
C PHE A 149 11.70 5.73 8.32
N LYS A 150 10.49 6.26 8.48
CA LYS A 150 10.00 6.83 9.74
C LYS A 150 8.71 6.10 10.08
N GLY A 151 8.70 5.36 11.18
CA GLY A 151 7.68 4.34 11.36
C GLY A 151 7.76 3.29 10.27
N ASN A 152 6.63 3.08 9.60
CA ASN A 152 6.52 2.09 8.54
C ASN A 152 6.51 2.72 7.14
N GLU A 153 6.71 4.03 7.03
CA GLU A 153 6.65 4.77 5.77
C GLU A 153 8.04 5.20 5.28
N ILE A 154 8.22 5.19 3.96
CA ILE A 154 9.45 5.68 3.32
C ILE A 154 9.44 7.21 3.32
N VAL A 155 10.44 7.80 3.97
CA VAL A 155 10.61 9.26 4.06
C VAL A 155 11.80 9.80 3.28
N GLY A 156 12.69 8.92 2.82
CA GLY A 156 13.95 9.36 2.23
C GLY A 156 14.78 8.23 1.64
N CYS A 157 15.99 8.61 1.27
CA CYS A 157 17.01 7.74 0.72
C CYS A 157 18.39 8.11 1.31
N SER A 158 19.21 7.12 1.63
CA SER A 158 20.56 7.32 2.17
C SER A 158 21.57 6.34 1.56
N CYS A 159 22.84 6.75 1.50
CA CYS A 159 23.94 5.90 1.03
C CYS A 159 24.52 5.03 2.16
N ASP A 160 25.09 3.88 1.83
CA ASP A 160 25.71 2.90 2.75
C ASP A 160 26.98 3.41 3.48
N THR A 161 27.66 4.43 2.97
CA THR A 161 28.95 4.85 3.51
C THR A 161 28.82 5.70 4.78
N ASN A 162 29.36 5.18 5.90
CA ASN A 162 29.52 5.80 7.23
C ASN A 162 30.39 7.08 7.27
N GLN A 163 30.67 7.72 6.14
CA GLN A 163 31.47 8.93 6.07
C GLN A 163 30.66 10.02 5.42
N GLN A 164 29.99 10.83 6.23
CA GLN A 164 29.61 12.20 5.87
C GLN A 164 29.05 12.31 4.43
N ALA A 165 28.19 11.39 4.02
CA ALA A 165 27.70 11.37 2.65
C ALA A 165 26.82 12.60 2.49
N ASP A 166 27.23 13.50 1.59
CA ASP A 166 26.41 14.62 1.16
C ASP A 166 24.98 14.10 0.89
N PRO A 167 23.92 14.67 1.50
CA PRO A 167 22.55 14.24 1.26
C PRO A 167 22.18 14.21 -0.24
N ASN A 168 22.99 14.83 -1.11
CA ASN A 168 22.84 14.80 -2.56
C ASN A 168 23.30 13.50 -3.26
N GLN A 169 23.89 12.51 -2.56
CA GLN A 169 24.38 11.29 -3.21
C GLN A 169 23.29 10.27 -3.56
N CYS A 170 22.17 10.30 -2.83
CA CYS A 170 20.98 9.51 -3.13
C CYS A 170 19.78 10.46 -3.21
N LYS A 171 19.15 10.56 -4.37
CA LYS A 171 17.98 11.42 -4.55
C LYS A 171 16.70 10.60 -4.57
N GLN A 172 15.79 10.89 -3.64
CA GLN A 172 14.45 10.33 -3.66
C GLN A 172 13.57 11.07 -4.67
N GLN A 173 12.75 10.32 -5.40
CA GLN A 173 11.64 10.82 -6.19
C GLN A 173 10.38 10.09 -5.74
N VAL A 174 9.28 10.84 -5.61
CA VAL A 174 7.98 10.31 -5.22
C VAL A 174 7.01 10.65 -6.33
N THR A 175 6.22 9.67 -6.77
CA THR A 175 5.19 9.86 -7.80
C THR A 175 3.93 9.13 -7.37
N GLU A 176 2.80 9.79 -7.45
CA GLU A 176 1.51 9.18 -7.15
C GLU A 176 1.08 8.24 -8.28
N GLY A 177 0.60 7.06 -7.90
CA GLY A 177 0.22 6.00 -8.83
C GLY A 177 1.40 5.25 -9.46
N ASN A 178 1.09 4.07 -9.98
CA ASN A 178 2.04 3.24 -10.72
C ASN A 178 1.37 2.61 -11.95
N MET A 179 2.18 2.28 -12.94
CA MET A 179 1.73 1.58 -14.15
C MET A 179 2.25 0.15 -14.22
N LEU A 180 2.83 -0.36 -13.13
CA LEU A 180 3.48 -1.68 -13.07
C LEU A 180 2.55 -2.79 -13.55
N LEU A 181 1.26 -2.68 -13.26
CA LEU A 181 0.24 -3.67 -13.62
C LEU A 181 -0.69 -3.24 -14.76
N LYS A 182 -0.56 -2.01 -15.29
CA LYS A 182 -1.56 -1.41 -16.20
C LYS A 182 -1.48 -1.87 -17.67
N ARG A 183 -0.53 -2.71 -18.06
CA ARG A 183 -0.29 -3.09 -19.47
C ARG A 183 -0.47 -4.57 -19.79
N GLY A 184 -1.65 -5.12 -19.50
CA GLY A 184 -1.96 -6.51 -19.89
C GLY A 184 -0.96 -7.54 -19.33
N VAL A 185 -0.29 -7.20 -18.23
CA VAL A 185 0.70 -8.05 -17.58
C VAL A 185 -0.06 -9.23 -16.97
N LYS A 186 -0.07 -10.35 -17.70
CA LYS A 186 -0.66 -11.60 -17.22
C LYS A 186 0.34 -12.28 -16.30
N LEU A 187 0.32 -11.88 -15.04
CA LEU A 187 1.07 -12.56 -13.98
C LEU A 187 0.43 -13.94 -13.75
N ARG A 188 1.20 -14.99 -13.98
CA ARG A 188 0.82 -16.37 -13.67
C ARG A 188 1.08 -16.66 -12.20
N ARG A 189 0.26 -17.51 -11.60
CA ARG A 189 0.52 -17.95 -10.23
C ARG A 189 1.78 -18.81 -10.24
N TYR A 190 2.57 -18.71 -9.18
CA TYR A 190 3.84 -19.41 -9.03
C TYR A 190 3.66 -20.93 -9.10
N ARG A 191 2.59 -21.45 -8.50
CA ARG A 191 2.26 -22.89 -8.52
C ARG A 191 2.09 -23.43 -9.95
N ASP A 192 1.50 -22.65 -10.84
CA ASP A 192 1.26 -23.05 -12.24
C ASP A 192 2.56 -23.17 -13.05
N LEU A 193 3.68 -22.60 -12.57
CA LEU A 193 4.97 -22.62 -13.25
C LEU A 193 5.86 -23.78 -12.79
N THR A 194 5.63 -24.33 -11.60
CA THR A 194 6.43 -25.43 -11.03
C THR A 194 5.93 -26.82 -11.41
N GLU A 195 4.75 -26.91 -12.04
CA GLU A 195 4.10 -28.18 -12.43
C GLU A 195 4.19 -28.49 -13.94
N GLY A 196 5.03 -27.75 -14.70
CA GLY A 196 5.18 -27.87 -16.16
C GLY A 196 6.44 -28.59 -16.62
#